data_AF-A0A9W7H010-F1
#
_entry.id   AF-A0A9W7H010-F1
#
_cell.length_a   1.000
_cell.length_b   1.000
_cell.length_c   1.000
_cell.angle_alpha   90.00
_cell.angle_beta   90.00
_cell.angle_gamma   90.00
#
_symmetry.space_group_name_H-M   'P 1'
#
loop_
_entity.id
_entity.type
_entity.pdbx_description
1 polymer ?
#
loop_
_entity_poly.entity_id
_entity_poly.type
_entity_poly.pdbx_seq_one_letter_code
_entity_poly.pdbx_strand_id
1 'polypeptide(L)'
;MESFDEKPRVMPEYRRWRSMRINDDIPLPNSENNVPLAEQLQVDPSEMEIAKHDFKKKYLIMENRLSGLENEKNQLKFGMQSQEREIERLRKGKGKAEEDLNNLRNDYKKLRTFAKYADLGKNFNRMEA
;
A
#
# COMPACT_ATOMS: atom_id res chain seq x y z
N MET A 1 -37.14 41.08 -52.85
CA MET A 1 -36.40 41.70 -51.73
C MET A 1 -37.37 41.83 -50.58
N GLU A 2 -37.15 41.00 -49.57
CA GLU A 2 -38.05 40.76 -48.45
C GLU A 2 -37.64 41.72 -47.33
N SER A 3 -38.42 42.78 -47.08
CA SER A 3 -38.22 43.67 -45.94
C SER A 3 -39.06 43.17 -44.76
N PHE A 4 -38.46 42.34 -43.92
CA PHE A 4 -38.97 42.06 -42.58
C PHE A 4 -38.75 43.29 -41.70
N ASP A 5 -39.71 44.22 -41.74
CA ASP A 5 -39.80 45.32 -40.78
C ASP A 5 -40.86 44.96 -39.72
N GLU A 6 -40.66 43.83 -39.04
CA GLU A 6 -41.45 43.46 -37.87
C GLU A 6 -40.94 44.24 -36.65
N LYS A 7 -41.43 45.48 -36.52
CA LYS A 7 -41.53 46.10 -35.18
C LYS A 7 -42.21 45.09 -34.26
N PRO A 8 -41.65 44.77 -33.07
CA PRO A 8 -42.29 43.83 -32.18
C PRO A 8 -43.67 44.37 -31.87
N ARG A 9 -44.70 43.60 -32.26
CA ARG A 9 -46.09 43.91 -31.98
C ARG A 9 -46.28 43.72 -30.47
N VAL A 10 -45.80 44.69 -29.69
CA VAL A 10 -45.99 44.73 -28.25
C VAL A 10 -47.49 44.90 -28.07
N MET A 11 -48.16 43.76 -27.82
CA MET A 11 -49.60 43.71 -27.61
C MET A 11 -49.95 44.76 -26.55
N PRO A 12 -50.87 45.70 -26.84
CA PRO A 12 -51.32 46.69 -25.88
C PRO A 12 -51.75 46.05 -24.56
N GLU A 13 -52.31 44.85 -24.66
CA GLU A 13 -52.71 43.99 -23.55
C GLU A 13 -51.54 43.57 -22.66
N TYR A 14 -50.38 43.23 -23.22
CA TYR A 14 -49.18 42.88 -22.45
C TYR A 14 -48.66 44.07 -21.64
N ARG A 15 -48.66 45.27 -22.24
CA ARG A 15 -48.31 46.51 -21.53
C ARG A 15 -49.29 46.81 -20.40
N ARG A 16 -50.59 46.65 -20.67
CA ARG A 16 -51.65 46.88 -19.68
C ARG A 16 -51.57 45.86 -18.53
N TRP A 17 -51.31 44.59 -18.85
CA TRP A 17 -51.10 43.51 -17.89
C TRP A 17 -49.87 43.77 -17.00
N ARG A 18 -48.76 44.24 -17.59
CA ARG A 18 -47.55 44.60 -16.84
C ARG A 18 -47.76 45.81 -15.92
N SER A 19 -48.47 46.85 -16.38
CA SER A 19 -48.76 48.05 -15.58
C SER A 19 -49.73 47.81 -14.42
N MET A 20 -50.49 46.71 -14.44
CA MET A 20 -51.38 46.30 -13.35
C MET A 20 -50.69 45.45 -12.27
N ARG A 21 -49.41 45.05 -12.46
CA ARG A 21 -48.65 44.34 -11.43
C ARG A 21 -48.09 45.35 -10.42
N ILE A 22 -48.77 45.45 -9.27
CA ILE A 22 -48.42 46.38 -8.18
C ILE A 22 -47.25 45.87 -7.33
N ASN A 23 -46.81 44.61 -7.46
CA ASN A 23 -45.71 44.03 -6.66
C ASN A 23 -44.83 43.05 -7.47
N ASP A 24 -44.26 43.50 -8.58
CA ASP A 24 -43.20 42.77 -9.27
C ASP A 24 -41.84 43.42 -8.99
N ASP A 25 -41.60 43.74 -7.72
CA ASP A 25 -40.24 43.93 -7.19
C ASP A 25 -39.62 42.55 -7.02
N ILE A 26 -39.40 41.83 -8.12
CA ILE A 26 -38.23 40.94 -8.13
C ILE A 26 -37.08 41.92 -8.25
N PRO A 27 -36.25 42.10 -7.21
CA PRO A 27 -35.08 42.94 -7.35
C PRO A 27 -34.25 42.37 -8.50
N LEU A 28 -34.15 43.11 -9.61
CA LEU A 28 -33.01 42.91 -10.49
C LEU A 28 -31.78 43.13 -9.61
N PRO A 29 -30.77 42.24 -9.65
CA PRO A 29 -29.54 42.49 -8.92
C PRO A 29 -29.03 43.87 -9.35
N ASN A 30 -28.94 44.81 -8.40
CA ASN A 30 -28.39 46.13 -8.66
C ASN A 30 -27.04 45.95 -9.36
N SER A 31 -26.91 46.46 -10.57
CA SER A 31 -25.66 46.40 -11.35
C SER A 31 -24.52 47.22 -10.72
N GLU A 32 -24.76 47.81 -9.54
CA GLU A 32 -23.77 48.51 -8.72
C GLU A 32 -22.96 47.55 -7.84
N ASN A 33 -23.39 46.30 -7.68
CA ASN A 33 -22.61 45.28 -6.98
C ASN A 33 -21.80 44.48 -8.02
N ASN A 34 -20.54 44.88 -8.24
CA ASN A 34 -19.56 44.19 -9.08
C ASN A 34 -19.11 42.82 -8.50
N VAL A 35 -19.96 42.15 -7.73
CA VAL A 35 -19.68 40.79 -7.24
C VAL A 35 -19.89 39.86 -8.43
N PRO A 36 -18.84 39.19 -8.94
CA PRO A 36 -18.98 38.28 -10.06
C PRO A 36 -20.06 37.24 -9.75
N LEU A 37 -20.84 36.84 -10.75
CA LEU A 37 -21.89 35.82 -10.60
C LEU A 37 -21.39 34.54 -9.89
N ALA A 38 -20.09 34.24 -10.01
CA ALA A 38 -19.40 33.15 -9.32
C ALA A 38 -19.32 33.33 -7.78
N GLU A 39 -19.12 34.55 -7.28
CA GLU A 39 -19.17 34.87 -5.84
C GLU A 39 -20.62 34.97 -5.33
N GLN A 40 -21.57 35.36 -6.19
CA GLN A 40 -23.01 35.34 -5.84
C GLN A 40 -23.61 33.92 -5.80
N LEU A 41 -23.01 32.98 -6.54
CA LEU A 41 -23.34 31.56 -6.58
C LEU A 41 -22.32 30.75 -5.78
N GLN A 42 -21.86 31.24 -4.63
CA GLN A 42 -21.07 30.42 -3.72
C GLN A 42 -21.97 29.27 -3.24
N VAL A 43 -21.98 28.18 -4.01
CA VAL A 43 -22.74 26.97 -3.73
C VAL A 43 -21.98 26.25 -2.65
N ASP A 44 -22.48 26.33 -1.42
CA ASP A 44 -22.02 25.46 -0.37
C ASP A 44 -22.21 24.01 -0.85
N PRO A 45 -21.14 23.19 -0.87
CA PRO A 45 -21.24 21.83 -1.37
C PRO A 45 -22.29 21.09 -0.54
N SER A 46 -23.17 20.39 -1.23
CA SER A 46 -24.22 19.62 -0.56
C SER A 46 -23.58 18.58 0.38
N GLU A 47 -24.28 18.24 1.46
CA GLU A 47 -23.83 17.20 2.39
C GLU A 47 -23.46 15.89 1.69
N MET A 48 -24.17 15.56 0.60
CA MET A 48 -23.91 14.39 -0.23
C MET A 48 -22.57 14.48 -1.00
N GLU A 49 -22.22 15.67 -1.48
CA GLU A 49 -20.96 15.90 -2.20
C GLU A 49 -19.76 15.82 -1.24
N ILE A 50 -19.90 16.39 -0.04
CA ILE A 50 -18.93 16.27 1.05
C ILE A 50 -18.74 14.79 1.44
N ALA A 51 -19.84 14.07 1.69
CA ALA A 51 -19.81 12.66 2.06
C ALA A 51 -19.15 11.78 0.97
N LYS A 52 -19.40 12.07 -0.31
CA LYS A 52 -18.78 11.37 -1.44
C LYS A 52 -17.27 11.57 -1.47
N HIS A 53 -16.81 12.80 -1.27
CA HIS A 53 -15.38 13.09 -1.22
C HIS A 53 -14.69 12.38 -0.04
N ASP A 54 -15.29 12.43 1.15
CA ASP A 54 -14.77 11.75 2.33
C ASP A 54 -14.71 10.23 2.17
N PHE A 55 -15.72 9.64 1.54
CA PHE A 55 -15.71 8.21 1.21
C PHE A 55 -14.55 7.87 0.28
N LYS A 56 -14.34 8.65 -0.79
CA LYS A 56 -13.24 8.45 -1.73
C LYS A 56 -11.88 8.55 -1.03
N LYS A 57 -11.71 9.52 -0.13
CA LYS A 57 -10.49 9.68 0.67
C LYS A 57 -10.25 8.47 1.58
N LYS A 58 -11.28 8.00 2.29
CA LYS A 58 -11.19 6.80 3.14
C LYS A 58 -10.86 5.56 2.32
N TYR A 59 -11.49 5.41 1.17
CA TYR A 59 -11.25 4.29 0.26
C TYR A 59 -9.78 4.23 -0.18
N LEU A 60 -9.22 5.36 -0.62
CA LEU A 60 -7.80 5.44 -1.02
C LEU A 60 -6.84 5.09 0.14
N ILE A 61 -7.14 5.56 1.35
CA ILE A 61 -6.36 5.21 2.55
C ILE A 61 -6.40 3.70 2.80
N MET A 62 -7.57 3.08 2.65
CA MET A 62 -7.74 1.64 2.82
C MET A 62 -7.00 0.85 1.74
N GLU A 63 -7.07 1.25 0.47
CA GLU A 63 -6.30 0.62 -0.61
C GLU A 63 -4.79 0.69 -0.37
N ASN A 64 -4.28 1.87 0.03
CA ASN A 64 -2.86 2.03 0.36
C ASN A 64 -2.45 1.14 1.54
N ARG A 65 -3.29 1.03 2.57
CA ARG A 65 -3.04 0.14 3.71
C ARG A 65 -3.06 -1.32 3.31
N LEU A 66 -4.01 -1.72 2.47
CA LEU A 66 -4.13 -3.08 1.95
C LEU A 66 -2.90 -3.47 1.10
N SER A 67 -2.48 -2.58 0.20
CA SER A 67 -1.25 -2.74 -0.58
C SER A 67 0.00 -2.84 0.31
N GLY A 68 0.09 -2.01 1.35
CA GLY A 68 1.16 -2.10 2.35
C GLY A 68 1.21 -3.45 3.05
N LEU A 69 0.07 -3.97 3.50
CA LEU A 69 -0.03 -5.27 4.15
C LEU A 69 0.28 -6.44 3.21
N GLU A 70 -0.14 -6.37 1.93
CA GLU A 70 0.19 -7.37 0.92
C GLU A 70 1.72 -7.45 0.71
N ASN A 71 2.38 -6.28 0.65
CA ASN A 71 3.83 -6.20 0.52
C ASN A 71 4.56 -6.76 1.75
N GLU A 72 4.12 -6.40 2.96
CA GLU A 72 4.70 -6.92 4.21
C GLU A 72 4.56 -8.45 4.29
N LYS A 73 3.37 -8.98 4.00
CA LYS A 73 3.10 -10.42 3.91
C LYS A 73 4.06 -11.12 2.94
N ASN A 74 4.29 -10.52 1.76
CA ASN A 74 5.20 -11.07 0.76
C ASN A 74 6.66 -11.06 1.27
N GLN A 75 7.11 -9.97 1.89
CA GLN A 75 8.45 -9.89 2.47
C GLN A 75 8.67 -10.95 3.56
N LEU A 76 7.69 -11.12 4.47
CA LEU A 76 7.75 -12.14 5.50
C LEU A 76 7.81 -13.55 4.90
N LYS A 77 7.01 -13.83 3.87
CA LYS A 77 7.06 -15.12 3.14
C LYS A 77 8.45 -15.39 2.56
N PHE A 78 9.08 -14.39 1.93
CA PHE A 78 10.43 -14.54 1.39
C PHE A 78 11.47 -14.77 2.51
N GLY A 79 11.35 -14.03 3.62
CA GLY A 79 12.19 -14.20 4.79
C GLY A 79 12.12 -15.62 5.36
N MET A 80 10.89 -16.14 5.53
CA MET A 80 10.65 -17.51 5.99
C MET A 80 11.29 -18.55 5.06
N GLN A 81 11.08 -18.44 3.74
CA GLN A 81 11.69 -19.36 2.78
C GLN A 81 13.23 -19.30 2.78
N SER A 82 13.80 -18.12 3.01
CA SER A 82 15.25 -17.97 3.14
C SER A 82 15.77 -18.68 4.40
N GLN A 83 15.07 -18.53 5.52
CA GLN A 83 15.42 -19.21 6.77
C GLN A 83 15.29 -20.73 6.65
N GLU A 84 14.22 -21.23 6.03
CA GLU A 84 14.04 -22.67 5.77
C GLU A 84 15.21 -23.26 4.98
N ARG A 85 15.65 -22.57 3.91
CA ARG A 85 16.82 -23.00 3.12
C ARG A 85 18.10 -23.03 3.94
N GLU A 86 18.30 -22.04 4.80
CA GLU A 86 19.51 -21.98 5.65
C GLU A 86 19.50 -23.10 6.71
N ILE A 87 18.36 -23.36 7.34
CA ILE A 87 18.20 -24.47 8.29
C ILE A 87 18.52 -25.80 7.62
N GLU A 88 18.02 -26.03 6.40
CA GLU A 88 18.29 -27.26 5.67
C GLU A 88 19.78 -27.42 5.33
N ARG A 89 20.45 -26.34 4.92
CA ARG A 89 21.89 -26.32 4.68
C ARG A 89 22.68 -26.68 5.94
N LEU A 90 22.31 -26.09 7.08
CA LEU A 90 22.94 -26.36 8.37
C LEU A 90 22.72 -27.81 8.84
N ARG A 91 21.52 -28.37 8.64
CA ARG A 91 21.23 -29.78 8.95
C ARG A 91 22.12 -30.74 8.17
N LYS A 92 22.29 -30.51 6.87
CA LYS A 92 23.19 -31.32 6.03
C LYS A 92 24.65 -31.20 6.48
N GLY A 93 25.11 -29.99 6.76
CA GLY A 93 26.47 -29.75 7.26
C GLY A 93 26.72 -30.45 8.59
N LYS A 94 25.77 -30.36 9.53
CA LYS A 94 25.82 -31.05 10.82
C LYS A 94 25.88 -32.57 10.64
N GLY A 95 25.03 -33.15 9.80
CA GLY A 95 25.01 -34.59 9.55
C GLY A 95 26.35 -35.10 9.01
N LYS A 96 26.96 -34.37 8.07
CA LYS A 96 28.30 -34.72 7.56
C LYS A 96 29.38 -34.64 8.63
N ALA A 97 29.39 -33.58 9.43
CA ALA A 97 30.36 -33.43 10.52
C ALA A 97 30.22 -34.54 11.58
N GLU A 98 28.99 -34.98 11.88
CA GLU A 98 28.73 -36.10 12.79
C GLU A 98 29.23 -37.44 12.21
N GLU A 99 29.03 -37.67 10.91
CA GLU A 99 29.56 -38.85 10.22
C GLU A 99 31.09 -38.87 10.24
N ASP A 100 31.73 -37.76 9.87
CA ASP A 100 33.19 -37.62 9.88
C ASP A 100 33.76 -37.85 11.29
N LEU A 101 33.11 -37.32 12.33
CA LEU A 101 33.50 -37.54 13.73
C LEU A 101 33.38 -39.01 14.13
N ASN A 102 32.31 -39.68 13.71
CA ASN A 102 32.11 -41.09 14.02
C ASN A 102 33.14 -41.98 13.33
N ASN A 103 33.49 -41.66 12.08
CA ASN A 103 34.56 -42.34 11.33
C ASN A 103 35.92 -42.16 12.04
N LEU A 104 36.29 -40.93 12.38
CA LEU A 104 37.52 -40.64 13.11
C LEU A 104 37.57 -41.37 14.46
N ARG A 105 36.44 -41.40 15.19
CA ARG A 105 36.33 -42.14 16.46
C ARG A 105 36.56 -43.64 16.27
N ASN A 106 36.06 -44.22 15.19
CA ASN A 106 36.24 -45.63 14.88
C ASN A 106 37.69 -45.94 14.47
N ASP A 107 38.31 -45.08 13.68
CA ASP A 107 39.71 -45.25 13.28
C ASP A 107 40.67 -45.09 14.46
N TYR A 108 40.40 -44.13 15.36
CA TYR A 108 41.14 -44.01 16.62
C TYR A 108 41.01 -45.26 17.49
N LYS A 109 39.81 -45.83 17.62
CA LYS A 109 39.60 -47.10 18.35
C LYS A 109 40.44 -48.23 17.75
N LYS A 110 40.45 -48.38 16.42
CA LYS A 110 41.27 -49.37 15.72
C LYS A 110 42.75 -49.15 15.98
N LEU A 111 43.25 -47.92 15.80
CA LEU A 111 44.66 -47.58 16.02
C LEU A 111 45.09 -47.90 17.47
N ARG A 112 44.24 -47.54 18.45
CA ARG A 112 44.48 -47.86 19.86
C ARG A 112 44.54 -49.37 20.10
N THR A 113 43.68 -50.17 19.45
CA THR A 113 43.76 -51.63 19.55
C THR A 113 45.06 -52.16 18.92
N PHE A 114 45.45 -51.67 17.75
CA PHE A 114 46.72 -52.07 17.11
C PHE A 114 47.94 -51.74 17.98
N ALA A 115 47.99 -50.54 18.57
CA ALA A 115 49.09 -50.13 19.45
C ALA A 115 49.21 -51.02 20.71
N LYS A 116 48.08 -51.52 21.25
CA LYS A 116 48.08 -52.48 22.36
C LYS A 116 48.66 -53.83 21.96
N TYR A 117 48.30 -54.35 20.78
CA TYR A 117 48.79 -55.64 20.30
C TYR A 117 50.26 -55.61 19.89
N ALA A 118 50.75 -54.46 19.42
CA ALA A 118 52.15 -54.28 19.03
C ALA A 118 53.13 -54.05 20.20
N ASP A 119 52.67 -54.14 21.46
CA ASP A 119 53.43 -53.84 22.70
C ASP A 119 54.15 -52.46 22.69
N LEU A 120 53.70 -51.54 21.84
CA LEU A 120 54.26 -50.18 21.68
C LEU A 120 53.99 -49.28 22.89
N GLY A 121 53.09 -49.68 23.78
CA GLY A 121 52.76 -48.95 25.02
C GLY A 121 53.93 -48.80 26.00
N LYS A 122 55.00 -49.60 25.87
CA LYS A 122 56.19 -49.52 26.74
C LYS A 122 57.25 -48.52 26.26
N ASN A 123 57.22 -48.09 24.99
CA ASN A 123 58.29 -47.29 24.39
C ASN A 123 58.02 -45.78 24.36
N PHE A 124 56.76 -45.34 24.48
CA PHE A 124 56.43 -43.91 24.47
C PHE A 124 56.90 -43.17 25.74
N ASN A 125 56.87 -43.82 26.90
CA ASN A 125 57.32 -43.20 28.17
C ASN A 125 58.85 -43.15 28.33
N ARG A 126 59.63 -43.63 27.36
CA ARG A 126 61.10 -43.70 27.44
C ARG A 126 61.82 -42.67 26.55
N MET A 127 61.08 -41.90 25.75
CA MET A 127 61.64 -40.85 24.88
C MET A 127 61.54 -39.43 25.47
N GLU A 128 60.99 -39.27 26.69
CA GLU A 128 60.95 -38.00 27.42
C GLU A 128 61.96 -37.94 28.60
N ALA A 129 63.14 -38.56 28.46
CA ALA A 129 64.21 -38.50 29.46
C ALA A 129 65.50 -37.93 28.87
#